data_AF-A0A716QHS9-F1
#
_entry.id   AF-A0A716QHS9-F1
#
_cell.length_a   1.000
_cell.length_b   1.000
_cell.length_c   1.000
_cell.angle_alpha   90.00
_cell.angle_beta   90.00
_cell.angle_gamma   90.00
#
_symmetry.space_group_name_H-M   'P 1'
#
loop_
_entity.id
_entity.type
_entity.pdbx_description
1 polymer ?
#
loop_
_entity_poly.entity_id
_entity_poly.type
_entity_poly.pdbx_seq_one_letter_code
_entity_poly.pdbx_strand_id
1 'polypeptide(L)' 'ERTKAGLEAARAQGRIGGRRPKLTPEQWAQAGRLIASGVPRQKVAIIYDVGVSTLYKKFPVGDK' A
#
# COMPACT_ATOMS: atom_id res chain seq x y z
N GLU A 1 -24.71 20.51 -4.28
CA GLU A 1 -24.79 19.89 -2.93
C GLU A 1 -25.11 18.39 -2.88
N ARG A 2 -25.94 17.83 -3.77
CA ARG A 2 -26.39 16.41 -3.69
C ARG A 2 -25.27 15.35 -3.77
N THR A 3 -24.20 15.59 -4.52
CA THR A 3 -23.09 14.64 -4.67
C THR A 3 -22.32 14.42 -3.37
N LYS A 4 -22.09 15.50 -2.59
CA LYS A 4 -21.35 15.42 -1.33
C LYS A 4 -22.16 14.66 -0.28
N ALA A 5 -23.44 14.98 -0.16
CA ALA A 5 -24.38 14.27 0.72
C ALA A 5 -24.47 12.77 0.40
N GLY A 6 -24.51 12.40 -0.88
CA GLY A 6 -24.50 10.99 -1.30
C GLY A 6 -23.19 10.26 -0.96
N LEU A 7 -22.04 10.94 -1.11
CA LEU A 7 -20.74 10.39 -0.70
C LEU A 7 -20.64 10.22 0.82
N GLU A 8 -21.22 11.14 1.60
CA GLU A 8 -21.27 11.04 3.07
C GLU A 8 -22.18 9.91 3.52
N ALA A 9 -23.37 9.77 2.93
CA ALA A 9 -24.27 8.64 3.20
C ALA A 9 -23.60 7.29 2.89
N ALA A 10 -22.89 7.18 1.76
CA ALA A 10 -22.17 5.96 1.42
C ALA A 10 -21.01 5.67 2.38
N ARG A 11 -20.27 6.70 2.83
CA ARG A 11 -19.23 6.55 3.85
C ARG A 11 -19.81 6.08 5.19
N ALA A 12 -20.95 6.62 5.61
CA ALA A 12 -21.65 6.20 6.83
C ALA A 12 -22.08 4.72 6.79
N GLN A 13 -22.37 4.20 5.60
CA GLN A 13 -22.66 2.77 5.36
C GLN A 13 -21.38 1.90 5.23
N GLY A 14 -20.20 2.46 5.50
CA GLY A 14 -18.92 1.73 5.49
C GLY A 14 -18.15 1.76 4.16
N ARG A 15 -18.60 2.53 3.16
CA ARG A 15 -17.86 2.67 1.90
C ARG A 15 -16.65 3.58 2.11
N ILE A 16 -15.45 3.00 2.13
CA ILE A 16 -14.18 3.73 2.27
C ILE A 16 -13.95 4.68 1.06
N GLY A 17 -14.22 4.19 -0.16
CA GLY A 17 -13.95 4.91 -1.41
C GLY A 17 -12.46 4.86 -1.83
N GLY A 18 -12.10 5.60 -2.89
CA GLY A 18 -10.72 5.68 -3.38
C GLY A 18 -10.25 4.47 -4.19
N ARG A 19 -8.96 4.47 -4.56
CA ARG A 19 -8.32 3.38 -5.31
C ARG A 19 -8.06 2.21 -4.37
N ARG A 20 -8.48 1.00 -4.77
CA ARG A 20 -8.21 -0.23 -4.01
C ARG A 20 -6.69 -0.48 -3.91
N PRO A 21 -6.16 -0.83 -2.73
CA PRO A 21 -4.76 -1.23 -2.60
C PRO A 21 -4.44 -2.42 -3.51
N LYS A 22 -3.30 -2.38 -4.21
CA LYS A 22 -2.85 -3.48 -5.06
C LYS A 22 -2.34 -4.67 -4.24
N LEU A 23 -1.70 -4.40 -3.10
CA LEU A 23 -1.09 -5.41 -2.25
C LEU A 23 -1.92 -5.65 -0.99
N THR A 24 -2.06 -6.92 -0.62
CA THR A 24 -2.72 -7.34 0.63
C THR A 24 -1.79 -7.11 1.85
N PRO A 25 -2.32 -7.08 3.08
CA PRO A 25 -1.51 -6.96 4.28
C PRO A 25 -0.43 -8.04 4.41
N GLU A 26 -0.73 -9.26 3.99
CA GLU A 26 0.19 -10.40 4.03
C GLU A 26 1.33 -10.23 3.02
N GLN A 27 1.01 -9.73 1.82
CA GLN A 27 2.01 -9.40 0.80
C GLN A 27 2.94 -8.28 1.28
N TRP A 28 2.41 -7.27 1.98
CA TRP A 28 3.23 -6.25 2.61
C TRP A 28 4.17 -6.83 3.67
N ALA A 29 3.66 -7.72 4.54
CA ALA A 29 4.49 -8.37 5.54
C ALA A 29 5.62 -9.19 4.90
N GLN A 30 5.33 -9.93 3.82
CA GLN A 30 6.35 -10.68 3.08
C GLN A 30 7.37 -9.76 2.40
N ALA A 31 6.93 -8.70 1.73
CA ALA A 31 7.84 -7.72 1.12
C ALA A 31 8.76 -7.07 2.17
N GLY A 32 8.24 -6.76 3.35
CA GLY A 32 9.02 -6.26 4.48
C GLY A 32 10.09 -7.24 4.95
N ARG A 33 9.74 -8.53 5.09
CA ARG A 33 10.71 -9.59 5.45
C ARG A 33 11.84 -9.72 4.43
N LEU A 34 11.51 -9.68 3.13
CA LEU A 34 12.52 -9.74 2.06
C LEU A 34 13.49 -8.54 2.12
N ILE A 35 12.95 -7.34 2.34
CA ILE A 35 13.78 -6.13 2.46
C ILE A 35 14.66 -6.21 3.72
N ALA A 36 14.11 -6.68 4.85
CA ALA A 36 14.85 -6.86 6.09
C ALA A 36 15.94 -7.93 6.00
N SER A 37 15.72 -8.99 5.20
CA SER A 37 16.74 -10.01 4.91
C SER A 37 17.80 -9.55 3.90
N GLY A 38 17.77 -8.29 3.48
CA GLY A 38 18.78 -7.71 2.58
C GLY A 38 18.49 -7.88 1.08
N VAL A 39 17.29 -8.34 0.68
CA VAL A 39 16.93 -8.39 -0.74
C VAL A 39 16.83 -6.96 -1.28
N PRO A 40 17.46 -6.65 -2.42
CA PRO A 40 17.40 -5.31 -2.99
C PRO A 40 15.96 -4.95 -3.35
N ARG A 41 15.54 -3.73 -2.98
CA ARG A 41 14.19 -3.20 -3.23
C ARG A 41 13.79 -3.25 -4.71
N GLN A 42 14.74 -3.18 -5.64
CA GLN A 42 14.50 -3.36 -7.09
C GLN A 42 13.95 -4.76 -7.42
N LYS A 43 14.50 -5.83 -6.82
CA LYS A 43 13.99 -7.19 -7.04
C LYS A 43 12.61 -7.36 -6.42
N VAL A 44 12.41 -6.84 -5.20
CA VAL A 44 11.10 -6.88 -4.53
C VAL A 44 10.04 -6.11 -5.34
N ALA A 45 10.40 -4.98 -5.92
CA ALA A 45 9.52 -4.19 -6.79
C ALA A 45 9.06 -4.99 -8.02
N ILE A 46 9.96 -5.76 -8.64
CA ILE A 46 9.62 -6.62 -9.78
C ILE A 46 8.69 -7.76 -9.35
N ILE A 47 8.98 -8.44 -8.23
CA ILE A 47 8.17 -9.57 -7.73
C ILE A 47 6.71 -9.16 -7.52
N TYR A 48 6.48 -7.98 -6.96
CA TYR A 48 5.14 -7.49 -6.64
C TYR A 48 4.55 -6.54 -7.70
N ASP A 49 5.28 -6.31 -8.79
CA ASP A 49 4.93 -5.37 -9.84
C ASP A 49 4.52 -3.99 -9.29
N VAL A 50 5.38 -3.42 -8.44
CA VAL A 50 5.18 -2.09 -7.83
C VAL A 50 6.35 -1.17 -8.12
N GLY A 51 6.10 0.14 -8.16
CA GLY A 51 7.19 1.11 -8.26
C GLY A 51 8.09 1.05 -7.02
N VAL A 52 9.41 1.18 -7.22
CA VAL A 52 10.41 1.18 -6.13
C VAL A 52 10.13 2.27 -5.10
N SER A 53 9.59 3.41 -5.52
CA SER A 53 9.13 4.50 -4.63
C SER A 53 8.05 4.06 -3.65
N THR A 54 7.19 3.11 -4.04
CA THR A 54 6.17 2.52 -3.15
C THR A 54 6.83 1.77 -2.00
N LEU A 55 7.90 1.01 -2.28
CA LEU A 55 8.65 0.28 -1.28
C LEU A 55 9.42 1.22 -0.35
N TYR A 56 10.00 2.30 -0.86
CA TYR A 56 10.64 3.31 0.00
C TYR A 56 9.65 4.05 0.90
N LYS A 57 8.45 4.37 0.39
CA LYS A 57 7.38 4.99 1.21
C LYS A 57 6.89 4.06 2.33
N LYS A 58 6.83 2.75 2.07
CA LYS A 58 6.36 1.78 3.06
C LYS A 58 7.47 1.31 4.01
N PHE A 59 8.70 1.23 3.53
CA PHE A 59 9.89 0.73 4.24
C PHE A 59 11.05 1.73 4.07
N PRO A 60 11.03 2.87 4.79
CA PRO A 60 12.08 3.87 4.73
C PRO A 60 13.43 3.31 5.18
N VAL A 61 14.51 3.96 4.74
CA VAL A 61 15.88 3.63 5.16
C VAL A 61 16.22 4.58 6.30
N GLY A 62 16.22 4.09 7.55
CA GLY A 62 16.61 4.90 8.71
C GLY A 62 15.83 4.65 9.99
N ASP A 63 14.67 3.97 9.95
CA ASP A 63 13.96 3.55 11.15
C ASP A 63 14.66 2.34 11.79
N LYS A 64 15.65 2.64 12.63
CA LYS A 64 16.01 1.80 13.78
C LYS A 64 15.46 2.45 15.04
#